data_AF-A0A178FIT7-F1
#
_entry.id   AF-A0A178FIT7-F1
#
_cell.length_a   1.000
_cell.length_b   1.000
_cell.length_c   1.000
_cell.angle_alpha   90.00
_cell.angle_beta   90.00
_cell.angle_gamma   90.00
#
_symmetry.space_group_name_H-M   'P 1'
#
loop_
_entity.id
_entity.type
_entity.pdbx_description
1 polymer ?
#
loop_
_entity_poly.entity_id
_entity_poly.type
_entity_poly.pdbx_seq_one_letter_code
_entity_poly.pdbx_strand_id
1 'polypeptide(L)'
;MNTRANIMYFIEHLADMATNENHPEFVHMIKRDILQIVDAVAPADGSGAANVKHVRRVLNGLQSKEILSHETVSEIDACLKERESYPAHLLDLEPLEEPATTDTAKTGSDATKSRVTVDRKQIEQRVEEDRERNKRLRENMWAVPPHDMKEFEKMWDEVSDVGDDDYLQAAEEAEERRRTAEASGLYN
;
A
#
# COMPACT_ATOMS: atom_id res chain seq x y z
N MET A 1 0.31 11.56 8.43
CA MET A 1 -0.95 10.82 8.62
C MET A 1 -1.88 11.10 7.48
N ASN A 2 -2.13 10.11 6.64
CA ASN A 2 -3.10 10.25 5.54
C ASN A 2 -4.54 10.15 6.04
N THR A 3 -4.99 11.20 6.73
CA THR A 3 -6.31 11.26 7.37
C THR A 3 -7.45 10.97 6.40
N ARG A 4 -7.35 11.39 5.13
CA ARG A 4 -8.37 11.13 4.10
C ARG A 4 -8.50 9.65 3.75
N ALA A 5 -7.37 8.95 3.56
CA ALA A 5 -7.39 7.51 3.32
C ALA A 5 -7.88 6.73 4.55
N ASN A 6 -7.47 7.14 5.75
CA ASN A 6 -7.93 6.52 6.99
C ASN A 6 -9.44 6.67 7.21
N ILE A 7 -9.99 7.86 6.91
CA ILE A 7 -11.45 8.09 6.95
C ILE A 7 -12.16 7.19 5.93
N MET A 8 -11.60 6.98 4.74
CA MET A 8 -12.18 6.06 3.75
C MET A 8 -12.29 4.62 4.29
N TYR A 9 -11.23 4.09 4.92
CA TYR A 9 -11.30 2.77 5.56
C TYR A 9 -12.25 2.72 6.75
N PHE A 10 -12.34 3.81 7.52
CA PHE A 10 -13.31 3.90 8.62
C PHE A 10 -14.75 3.82 8.09
N ILE A 11 -15.06 4.48 6.97
CA ILE A 11 -16.38 4.42 6.34
C ILE A 11 -16.74 2.98 5.93
N GLU A 12 -15.78 2.20 5.43
CA GLU A 12 -15.99 0.78 5.16
C GLU A 12 -16.36 -0.01 6.42
N HIS A 13 -15.62 0.19 7.51
CA HIS A 13 -15.87 -0.51 8.77
C HIS A 13 -17.19 -0.07 9.41
N LEU A 14 -17.51 1.22 9.33
CA LEU A 14 -18.77 1.76 9.81
C LEU A 14 -19.95 1.16 9.03
N ALA A 15 -19.85 1.05 7.71
CA ALA A 15 -20.90 0.47 6.89
C ALA A 15 -21.11 -1.03 7.22
N ASP A 16 -20.01 -1.76 7.46
CA ASP A 16 -20.03 -3.16 7.86
C ASP A 16 -20.69 -3.34 9.24
N MET A 17 -20.21 -2.61 10.26
CA MET A 17 -20.79 -2.61 11.60
C MET A 17 -22.26 -2.20 11.61
N ALA A 18 -22.61 -1.14 10.89
CA ALA A 18 -24.00 -0.68 10.78
C ALA A 18 -24.91 -1.73 10.12
N THR A 19 -24.39 -2.52 9.18
CA THR A 19 -25.14 -3.66 8.61
C THR A 19 -25.34 -4.76 9.64
N ASN A 20 -24.30 -5.10 10.40
CA ASN A 20 -24.35 -6.16 11.42
C ASN A 20 -25.20 -5.80 12.64
N GLU A 21 -25.18 -4.54 13.07
CA GLU A 21 -25.93 -4.02 14.23
C GLU A 21 -27.32 -3.49 13.87
N ASN A 22 -27.74 -3.61 12.60
CA ASN A 22 -29.06 -3.23 12.10
C ASN A 22 -29.36 -1.71 12.20
N HIS A 23 -28.37 -0.90 11.83
CA HIS A 23 -28.43 0.56 11.72
C HIS A 23 -28.38 1.01 10.26
N PRO A 24 -29.45 0.78 9.46
CA PRO A 24 -29.43 1.03 8.03
C PRO A 24 -29.23 2.52 7.68
N GLU A 25 -29.57 3.45 8.55
CA GLU A 25 -29.46 4.90 8.33
C GLU A 25 -28.05 5.33 7.92
N PHE A 26 -27.01 4.79 8.56
CA PHE A 26 -25.62 5.11 8.22
C PHE A 26 -25.25 4.57 6.84
N VAL A 27 -25.71 3.36 6.52
CA VAL A 27 -25.49 2.76 5.20
C VAL A 27 -26.16 3.59 4.11
N HIS A 28 -27.39 4.06 4.31
CA HIS A 28 -28.09 4.93 3.36
C HIS A 28 -27.36 6.27 3.16
N MET A 29 -26.85 6.88 4.23
CA MET A 29 -26.06 8.12 4.14
C MET A 29 -24.78 7.89 3.32
N ILE A 30 -24.08 6.78 3.56
CA ILE A 30 -22.86 6.43 2.83
C ILE A 30 -23.15 6.18 1.35
N LYS A 31 -24.18 5.40 1.02
CA LYS A 31 -24.57 5.14 -0.38
C LYS A 31 -24.92 6.43 -1.12
N ARG A 32 -25.65 7.35 -0.47
CA ARG A 32 -26.04 8.64 -1.06
C ARG A 32 -24.83 9.54 -1.32
N ASP A 33 -23.91 9.61 -0.36
CA ASP A 33 -22.81 10.59 -0.37
C ASP A 33 -21.50 10.01 -0.92
N ILE A 34 -21.47 8.76 -1.38
CA ILE A 34 -20.25 8.06 -1.81
C ILE A 34 -19.47 8.83 -2.88
N LEU A 35 -20.16 9.45 -3.84
CA LEU A 35 -19.51 10.26 -4.89
C LEU A 35 -18.81 11.49 -4.29
N GLN A 36 -19.46 12.18 -3.35
CA GLN A 36 -18.88 13.33 -2.67
C GLN A 36 -17.71 12.93 -1.78
N ILE A 37 -17.80 11.79 -1.11
CA ILE A 37 -16.72 11.22 -0.29
C ILE A 37 -15.51 10.91 -1.18
N VAL A 38 -15.74 10.26 -2.34
CA VAL A 38 -14.68 9.95 -3.30
C VAL A 38 -14.04 11.22 -3.84
N ASP A 39 -14.82 12.24 -4.21
CA ASP A 39 -14.29 13.52 -4.67
C ASP A 39 -13.52 14.29 -3.59
N ALA A 40 -13.92 14.17 -2.31
CA ALA A 40 -13.19 14.77 -1.20
C ALA A 40 -11.85 14.07 -0.90
N VAL A 41 -11.79 12.75 -1.08
CA VAL A 41 -10.58 11.93 -0.83
C VAL A 41 -9.63 11.94 -2.03
N ALA A 42 -10.18 11.92 -3.24
CA ALA A 42 -9.48 11.92 -4.52
C ALA A 42 -10.06 12.97 -5.50
N PRO A 43 -9.74 14.27 -5.29
CA PRO A 43 -10.22 15.35 -6.14
C PRO A 43 -9.74 15.21 -7.59
N ALA A 44 -10.51 15.73 -8.54
CA ALA A 44 -10.18 15.74 -9.97
C ALA A 44 -8.91 16.55 -10.31
N ASP A 45 -8.45 17.43 -9.40
CA ASP A 45 -7.23 18.23 -9.51
C ASP A 45 -5.93 17.41 -9.32
N GLY A 46 -6.03 16.07 -9.21
CA GLY A 46 -4.89 15.17 -9.08
C GLY A 46 -4.16 15.21 -7.73
N SER A 47 -4.49 16.17 -6.86
CA SER A 47 -3.98 16.28 -5.48
C SER A 47 -4.25 15.04 -4.60
N GLY A 48 -5.22 14.21 -5.00
CA GLY A 48 -5.55 12.94 -4.34
C GLY A 48 -5.14 11.68 -5.12
N ALA A 49 -4.31 11.77 -6.16
CA ALA A 49 -3.88 10.63 -6.96
C ALA A 49 -3.28 9.49 -6.11
N ALA A 50 -2.50 9.82 -5.07
CA ALA A 50 -1.93 8.85 -4.14
C ALA A 50 -3.00 8.06 -3.34
N ASN A 51 -4.22 8.59 -3.20
CA ASN A 51 -5.32 7.96 -2.48
C ASN A 51 -6.15 7.03 -3.37
N VAL A 52 -6.00 7.09 -4.69
CA VAL A 52 -6.84 6.34 -5.65
C VAL A 52 -6.79 4.84 -5.38
N LYS A 53 -5.60 4.27 -5.12
CA LYS A 53 -5.46 2.85 -4.76
C LYS A 53 -6.22 2.47 -3.49
N HIS A 54 -6.25 3.37 -2.51
CA HIS A 54 -6.96 3.17 -1.24
C HIS A 54 -8.47 3.25 -1.44
N VAL A 55 -8.95 4.24 -2.20
CA VAL A 55 -10.36 4.38 -2.58
C VAL A 55 -10.84 3.14 -3.33
N ARG A 56 -10.10 2.67 -4.34
CA ARG A 56 -10.43 1.47 -5.11
C ARG A 56 -10.55 0.23 -4.20
N ARG A 57 -9.61 0.05 -3.27
CA ARG A 57 -9.66 -1.06 -2.31
C ARG A 57 -10.92 -1.01 -1.44
N VAL A 58 -11.28 0.16 -0.93
CA VAL A 58 -12.48 0.33 -0.10
C VAL A 58 -13.76 0.11 -0.90
N LEU A 59 -13.84 0.63 -2.14
CA LEU A 59 -15.01 0.40 -3.01
C LEU A 59 -15.22 -1.08 -3.31
N ASN A 60 -14.14 -1.82 -3.58
CA ASN A 60 -14.20 -3.28 -3.75
C ASN A 60 -14.64 -4.00 -2.46
N GLY A 61 -14.22 -3.51 -1.29
CA GLY A 61 -14.68 -4.02 0.01
C GLY A 61 -16.17 -3.80 0.23
N LEU A 62 -16.68 -2.60 -0.06
CA LEU A 62 -18.10 -2.26 0.00
C LEU A 62 -18.94 -3.06 -1.00
N GLN A 63 -18.41 -3.33 -2.19
CA GLN A 63 -19.04 -4.18 -3.20
C GLN A 63 -19.14 -5.64 -2.73
N SER A 64 -18.04 -6.19 -2.20
CA SER A 64 -17.98 -7.59 -1.73
C SER A 64 -18.95 -7.85 -0.57
N LYS A 65 -19.31 -6.80 0.18
CA LYS A 65 -20.30 -6.82 1.27
C LYS A 65 -21.73 -6.47 0.81
N GLU A 66 -21.96 -6.37 -0.50
CA GLU A 66 -23.25 -6.01 -1.12
C GLU A 66 -23.83 -4.64 -0.67
N ILE A 67 -22.98 -3.77 -0.12
CA ILE A 67 -23.38 -2.41 0.29
C ILE A 67 -23.52 -1.53 -0.95
N LEU A 68 -22.60 -1.63 -1.90
CA LEU A 68 -22.67 -0.91 -3.19
C LEU A 68 -22.93 -1.88 -4.34
N SER A 69 -23.66 -1.41 -5.35
CA SER A 69 -23.90 -2.20 -6.56
C SER A 69 -22.63 -2.27 -7.41
N HIS A 70 -22.48 -3.37 -8.17
CA HIS A 70 -21.37 -3.53 -9.11
C HIS A 70 -21.34 -2.41 -10.16
N GLU A 71 -22.52 -1.96 -10.62
CA GLU A 71 -22.64 -0.87 -11.61
C GLU A 71 -22.09 0.44 -11.05
N THR A 72 -22.52 0.82 -9.83
CA THR A 72 -22.05 2.05 -9.16
C THR A 72 -20.53 2.03 -8.94
N VAL A 73 -19.96 0.89 -8.53
CA VAL A 73 -18.51 0.79 -8.34
C VAL A 73 -17.76 0.89 -9.66
N SER A 74 -18.27 0.27 -10.73
CA SER A 74 -17.66 0.34 -12.06
C SER A 74 -17.68 1.76 -12.64
N GLU A 75 -18.76 2.51 -12.43
CA GLU A 75 -18.85 3.92 -12.84
C GLU A 75 -17.83 4.79 -12.11
N ILE A 76 -17.74 4.64 -10.78
CA ILE A 76 -16.77 5.38 -9.97
C ILE A 76 -15.34 5.03 -10.37
N ASP A 77 -15.05 3.75 -10.61
CA ASP A 77 -13.73 3.29 -11.04
C ASP A 77 -13.34 3.83 -12.42
N ALA A 78 -14.30 4.00 -13.33
CA ALA A 78 -14.06 4.65 -14.61
C ALA A 78 -13.67 6.13 -14.41
N CYS A 79 -14.40 6.85 -13.56
CA CYS A 79 -14.07 8.24 -13.20
C CYS A 79 -12.71 8.37 -12.50
N LEU A 80 -12.29 7.37 -11.72
CA LEU A 80 -10.99 7.37 -11.03
C LEU A 80 -9.81 7.06 -11.97
N LYS A 81 -10.01 6.27 -13.04
CA LYS A 81 -8.95 5.97 -14.03
C LYS A 81 -8.43 7.24 -14.73
N GLU A 82 -9.31 8.18 -15.05
CA GLU A 82 -8.94 9.46 -15.65
C GLU A 82 -8.11 10.35 -14.69
N ARG A 83 -8.28 10.15 -13.37
CA ARG A 83 -7.61 10.92 -12.31
C ARG A 83 -6.26 10.31 -11.91
N GLU A 84 -6.08 9.01 -12.11
CA GLU A 84 -4.82 8.29 -11.87
C GLU A 84 -3.72 8.68 -12.87
N SER A 85 -4.09 9.17 -14.06
CA SER A 85 -3.14 9.63 -15.08
C SER A 85 -2.60 11.05 -14.85
N TYR A 86 -3.04 11.76 -13.79
CA TYR A 86 -2.54 13.11 -13.50
C TYR A 86 -1.14 13.02 -12.87
N PRO A 87 -0.14 13.80 -13.34
CA PRO A 87 1.29 13.52 -13.17
C PRO A 87 1.83 13.89 -11.77
N ALA A 88 1.31 13.27 -10.72
CA ALA A 88 2.00 13.22 -9.43
C ALA A 88 3.17 12.20 -9.45
N HIS A 89 3.22 11.31 -10.44
CA HIS A 89 4.32 10.36 -10.67
C HIS A 89 5.57 11.01 -11.31
N LEU A 90 5.48 12.26 -11.78
CA LEU A 90 6.63 12.98 -12.37
C LEU A 90 7.56 13.58 -11.31
N LEU A 91 7.28 13.37 -10.02
CA LEU A 91 8.12 13.79 -8.90
C LEU A 91 9.06 12.67 -8.39
N ASP A 92 8.94 11.46 -8.94
CA ASP A 92 9.76 10.29 -8.56
C ASP A 92 10.94 10.05 -9.53
N LEU A 93 11.13 10.96 -10.50
CA LEU A 93 12.38 11.02 -11.25
C LEU A 93 13.36 11.90 -10.46
N GLU A 94 14.41 11.25 -9.99
CA GLU A 94 15.61 11.83 -9.39
C GLU A 94 15.97 13.17 -10.07
N PRO A 95 16.43 14.20 -9.31
CA PRO A 95 17.05 15.35 -9.94
C PRO A 95 18.33 14.86 -10.60
N LEU A 96 18.27 14.65 -11.92
CA LEU A 96 19.47 14.51 -12.74
C LEU A 96 20.34 15.74 -12.48
N GLU A 97 21.53 15.46 -11.96
CA GLU A 97 22.51 16.44 -11.52
C GLU A 97 22.74 17.52 -12.59
N GLU A 98 22.71 18.78 -12.15
CA GLU A 98 23.13 19.91 -12.98
C GLU A 98 24.66 19.87 -13.16
N PRO A 99 25.18 20.04 -14.39
CA PRO A 99 26.52 20.58 -14.57
C PRO A 99 26.42 22.11 -14.61
N ALA A 100 27.00 22.74 -13.60
CA ALA A 100 27.25 24.18 -13.56
C ALA A 100 28.09 24.64 -14.75
N THR A 101 27.66 25.70 -15.46
CA THR A 101 28.53 26.81 -15.94
C THR A 101 27.73 28.05 -16.39
N THR A 102 28.02 29.18 -15.74
CA THR A 102 28.13 30.58 -16.23
C THR A 102 26.93 31.37 -16.79
N ASP A 103 26.46 32.33 -15.97
CA ASP A 103 26.18 33.76 -16.23
C ASP A 103 25.83 34.26 -17.66
N THR A 104 24.60 34.75 -17.90
CA THR A 104 24.19 36.20 -17.87
C THR A 104 22.84 36.46 -18.58
N ALA A 105 21.92 37.09 -17.83
CA ALA A 105 20.83 38.03 -18.21
C ALA A 105 20.09 37.94 -19.57
N LYS A 106 18.76 37.72 -19.54
CA LYS A 106 17.72 38.74 -19.86
C LYS A 106 16.28 38.18 -19.84
N THR A 107 15.41 38.92 -19.13
CA THR A 107 14.01 39.24 -19.46
C THR A 107 12.96 38.13 -19.50
N GLY A 108 12.15 38.07 -18.42
CA GLY A 108 10.69 38.21 -18.46
C GLY A 108 9.86 37.12 -19.15
N SER A 109 9.15 36.33 -18.37
CA SER A 109 7.68 36.23 -18.45
C SER A 109 7.12 35.45 -17.27
N ASP A 110 6.12 36.08 -16.66
CA ASP A 110 5.14 35.53 -15.75
C ASP A 110 4.38 34.38 -16.42
N ALA A 111 4.41 33.18 -15.82
CA ALA A 111 3.47 32.09 -16.09
C ALA A 111 3.62 30.95 -15.06
N THR A 112 3.02 31.15 -13.89
CA THR A 112 2.08 30.18 -13.31
C THR A 112 2.31 28.69 -13.64
N LYS A 113 3.29 28.09 -12.98
CA LYS A 113 3.14 26.71 -12.49
C LYS A 113 3.55 26.70 -11.03
N SER A 114 2.56 26.98 -10.16
CA SER A 114 2.62 26.59 -8.76
C SER A 114 2.84 25.09 -8.74
N ARG A 115 4.10 24.68 -8.79
CA ARG A 115 4.54 23.34 -8.51
C ARG A 115 4.11 23.14 -7.07
N VAL A 116 3.02 22.40 -6.87
CA VAL A 116 2.55 21.99 -5.54
C VAL A 116 3.65 21.09 -4.99
N THR A 117 4.69 21.71 -4.44
CA THR A 117 5.75 21.04 -3.71
C THR A 117 5.07 20.58 -2.43
N VAL A 118 4.61 19.35 -2.43
CA VAL A 118 4.11 18.69 -1.22
C VAL A 118 5.20 18.85 -0.17
N ASP A 119 4.83 19.36 1.01
CA ASP A 119 5.80 19.71 2.04
C ASP A 119 6.65 18.48 2.39
N ARG A 120 7.97 18.64 2.46
CA ARG A 120 8.92 17.52 2.64
C ARG A 120 8.61 16.70 3.88
N LYS A 121 8.15 17.36 4.96
CA LYS A 121 7.70 16.70 6.19
C LYS A 121 6.50 15.79 5.97
N GLN A 122 5.58 16.18 5.08
CA GLN A 122 4.41 15.39 4.75
C GLN A 122 4.78 14.15 3.93
N ILE A 123 5.80 14.25 3.07
CA ILE A 123 6.34 13.11 2.32
C ILE A 123 7.04 12.14 3.28
N GLU A 124 7.94 12.62 4.13
CA GLU A 124 8.66 11.79 5.10
C GLU A 124 7.69 11.07 6.05
N GLN A 125 6.67 11.77 6.53
CA GLN A 125 5.64 11.16 7.38
C GLN A 125 4.85 10.06 6.65
N ARG A 126 4.56 10.24 5.36
CA ARG A 126 3.88 9.19 4.56
C ARG A 126 4.77 7.98 4.32
N VAL A 127 6.05 8.20 4.01
CA VAL A 127 7.03 7.12 3.84
C VAL A 127 7.12 6.29 5.12
N GLU A 128 7.18 6.96 6.28
CA GLU A 128 7.28 6.27 7.57
C GLU A 128 5.99 5.50 7.92
N GLU A 129 4.82 6.04 7.61
CA GLU A 129 3.55 5.34 7.79
C GLU A 129 3.42 4.09 6.92
N ASP A 130 3.84 4.18 5.65
CA ASP A 130 3.85 3.02 4.76
C ASP A 130 4.88 1.97 5.19
N ARG A 131 6.04 2.41 5.71
CA ARG A 131 7.03 1.51 6.34
C ARG A 131 6.44 0.77 7.53
N GLU A 132 5.84 1.50 8.47
CA GLU A 132 5.22 0.92 9.65
C GLU A 132 4.04 0.00 9.29
N ARG A 133 3.26 0.34 8.26
CA ARG A 133 2.19 -0.55 7.75
C ARG A 133 2.76 -1.85 7.17
N ASN A 134 3.79 -1.78 6.34
CA ASN A 134 4.41 -2.96 5.73
C ASN A 134 5.08 -3.83 6.80
N LYS A 135 5.72 -3.20 7.78
CA LYS A 135 6.27 -3.87 8.97
C LYS A 135 5.18 -4.66 9.70
N ARG A 136 4.05 -4.04 10.06
CA ARG A 136 2.92 -4.73 10.71
C ARG A 136 2.35 -5.89 9.90
N LEU A 137 2.28 -5.76 8.57
CA LEU A 137 1.82 -6.85 7.70
C LEU A 137 2.79 -8.05 7.73
N ARG A 138 4.10 -7.80 7.87
CA ARG A 138 5.12 -8.85 7.93
C ARG A 138 5.29 -9.45 9.32
N GLU A 139 4.95 -8.73 10.39
CA GLU A 139 5.06 -9.20 11.78
C GLU A 139 4.34 -10.54 12.02
N ASN A 140 3.21 -10.78 11.32
CA ASN A 140 2.44 -12.01 11.45
C ASN A 140 2.71 -13.05 10.34
N MET A 141 3.65 -12.77 9.42
CA MET A 141 3.87 -13.63 8.25
C MET A 141 4.46 -15.00 8.61
N TRP A 142 5.30 -15.05 9.65
CA TRP A 142 5.91 -16.27 10.17
C TRP A 142 5.17 -16.85 11.38
N ALA A 143 4.02 -16.30 11.76
CA ALA A 143 3.25 -16.82 12.88
C ALA A 143 2.63 -18.17 12.52
N VAL A 144 2.93 -19.19 13.31
CA VAL A 144 2.34 -20.53 13.17
C VAL A 144 1.18 -20.66 14.16
N PRO A 145 -0.03 -21.03 13.70
CA PRO A 145 -1.15 -21.27 14.61
C PRO A 145 -0.84 -22.48 15.52
N PRO A 146 -1.23 -22.48 16.80
CA PRO A 146 -0.85 -23.49 17.80
C PRO A 146 -1.55 -24.87 17.62
N HIS A 147 -1.90 -25.25 16.39
CA HIS A 147 -2.59 -26.50 16.10
C HIS A 147 -1.69 -27.46 15.32
N ASP A 148 -1.44 -28.63 15.93
CA ASP A 148 -0.39 -29.59 15.57
C ASP A 148 -0.33 -30.00 14.09
N MET A 149 -1.46 -30.04 13.39
CA MET A 149 -1.51 -30.50 11.98
C MET A 149 -1.55 -29.37 10.96
N LYS A 150 -1.89 -28.14 11.37
CA LYS A 150 -2.01 -27.00 10.43
C LYS A 150 -0.66 -26.48 9.96
N GLU A 151 0.36 -26.58 10.81
CA GLU A 151 1.74 -26.26 10.42
C GLU A 151 2.21 -27.22 9.33
N PHE A 152 2.03 -28.53 9.55
CA PHE A 152 2.43 -29.57 8.63
C PHE A 152 1.72 -29.45 7.27
N GLU A 153 0.39 -29.30 7.27
CA GLU A 153 -0.39 -29.11 6.03
C GLU A 153 0.08 -27.89 5.24
N LYS A 154 0.28 -26.75 5.92
CA LYS A 154 0.77 -25.53 5.29
C LYS A 154 2.16 -25.72 4.68
N MET A 155 3.08 -26.34 5.43
CA MET A 155 4.42 -26.64 4.92
C MET A 155 4.37 -27.58 3.71
N TRP A 156 3.50 -28.58 3.74
CA TRP A 156 3.35 -29.53 2.64
C TRP A 156 2.82 -28.88 1.37
N ASP A 157 1.89 -27.93 1.49
CA ASP A 157 1.34 -27.19 0.35
C ASP A 157 2.31 -26.12 -0.19
N GLU A 158 3.13 -25.52 0.68
CA GLU A 158 4.06 -24.45 0.33
C GLU A 158 5.47 -24.93 -0.06
N VAL A 159 5.80 -26.22 0.15
CA VAL A 159 7.12 -26.76 -0.19
C VAL A 159 7.35 -26.68 -1.70
N SER A 160 8.42 -26.00 -2.10
CA SER A 160 8.87 -26.01 -3.49
C SER A 160 9.62 -27.30 -3.82
N ASP A 161 9.64 -27.66 -5.10
CA ASP A 161 10.51 -28.73 -5.58
C ASP A 161 11.98 -28.39 -5.30
N VAL A 162 12.77 -29.42 -5.03
CA VAL A 162 14.21 -29.29 -4.76
C VAL A 162 14.92 -28.79 -6.01
N GLY A 163 15.63 -27.67 -5.88
CA GLY A 163 16.44 -27.05 -6.91
C GLY A 163 17.95 -27.19 -6.68
N ASP A 164 18.74 -26.69 -7.63
CA ASP A 164 20.20 -26.70 -7.55
C ASP A 164 20.73 -25.86 -6.36
N ASP A 165 20.04 -24.77 -6.03
CA ASP A 165 20.39 -23.89 -4.90
C ASP A 165 20.25 -24.60 -3.54
N ASP A 166 19.30 -25.53 -3.39
CA ASP A 166 19.11 -26.29 -2.15
C ASP A 166 20.31 -27.21 -1.86
N TYR A 167 20.92 -27.79 -2.89
CA TYR A 167 22.13 -28.61 -2.75
C TYR A 167 23.33 -27.77 -2.34
N LEU A 168 23.47 -26.56 -2.89
CA LEU A 168 24.52 -25.61 -2.51
C LEU A 168 24.34 -25.17 -1.06
N GLN A 169 23.13 -24.74 -0.69
CA GLN A 169 22.82 -24.35 0.69
C GLN A 169 23.08 -25.50 1.67
N ALA A 170 22.67 -26.73 1.34
CA ALA A 170 22.91 -27.89 2.19
C ALA A 170 24.40 -28.19 2.41
N ALA A 171 25.23 -28.01 1.36
CA ALA A 171 26.68 -28.20 1.45
C ALA A 171 27.34 -27.11 2.32
N GLU A 172 26.95 -25.85 2.13
CA GLU A 172 27.45 -24.71 2.91
C GLU A 172 27.07 -24.84 4.39
N GLU A 173 25.81 -25.12 4.69
CA GLU A 173 25.35 -25.31 6.07
C GLU A 173 26.03 -26.52 6.74
N ALA A 174 26.32 -27.59 6.00
CA ALA A 174 27.06 -28.74 6.53
C ALA A 174 28.50 -28.37 6.91
N GLU A 175 29.17 -27.56 6.07
CA GLU A 175 30.50 -27.06 6.37
C GLU A 175 30.50 -26.13 7.58
N GLU A 176 29.52 -25.22 7.68
CA GLU A 176 29.36 -24.33 8.84
C GLU A 176 29.11 -25.12 10.13
N ARG A 177 28.18 -26.08 10.12
CA ARG A 177 27.92 -26.93 11.30
C ARG A 177 29.18 -27.67 11.75
N ARG A 178 29.99 -28.16 10.81
CA ARG A 178 31.28 -28.81 11.14
C ARG A 178 32.24 -27.82 11.80
N ARG A 179 32.42 -26.63 11.24
CA ARG A 179 33.27 -25.58 11.84
C ARG A 179 32.79 -25.20 13.25
N THR A 180 31.48 -25.07 13.47
CA THR A 180 30.92 -24.79 14.80
C THR A 180 31.11 -25.95 15.77
N ALA A 181 30.98 -27.20 15.31
CA ALA A 181 31.22 -28.39 16.13
C ALA A 181 32.70 -28.52 16.55
N GLU A 182 33.63 -28.24 15.63
CA GLU A 182 35.07 -28.17 15.91
C GLU A 182 35.39 -27.04 16.89
N ALA A 183 34.81 -25.84 16.69
CA ALA A 183 35.02 -24.69 17.57
C ALA A 183 34.41 -24.86 18.97
N SER A 184 33.33 -25.64 19.09
CA SER A 184 32.68 -25.93 20.39
C SER A 184 33.34 -27.08 21.16
N GLY A 185 34.34 -27.75 20.57
CA GLY A 185 35.08 -28.84 21.23
C GLY A 185 34.28 -30.13 21.41
N LEU A 186 33.14 -30.28 20.73
CA LEU A 186 32.30 -31.49 20.73
C LEU A 186 32.92 -32.63 19.91
N TYR A 187 33.99 -32.35 19.16
CA TYR A 187 34.87 -33.33 18.53
C TYR A 187 36.25 -33.28 19.20
N ASN A 188 36.40 -34.01 20.31
CA ASN A 188 37.67 -34.53 20.80
C ASN A 188 37.52 -36.04 20.98
#